data_AF-U2RI69-F1
#
_entry.id   AF-U2RI69-F1
#
_cell.length_a   1.000
_cell.length_b   1.000
_cell.length_c   1.000
_cell.angle_alpha   90.00
_cell.angle_beta   90.00
_cell.angle_gamma   90.00
#
_symmetry.space_group_name_H-M   'P 1'
#
loop_
_entity.id
_entity.type
_entity.pdbx_description
1 polymer ?
#
loop_
_entity_poly.entity_id
_entity_poly.type
_entity_poly.pdbx_seq_one_letter_code
_entity_poly.pdbx_strand_id
1 'polypeptide(L)'
;MLVIFGLILVALIAIVGGDRGVMSLIALAGNLLILCIAIWLIASGVPVFPVTICLSVVICCITLFYQNGINRKTLSAFTAVLITIFILFFAIGIDCFYFTL
;
A
#
# COMPACT_ATOMS: atom_id res chain seq x y z
N MET A 1 7.10 -27.84 9.36
CA MET A 1 7.50 -27.55 7.97
C MET A 1 7.41 -26.05 7.69
N LEU A 2 6.20 -25.45 7.62
CA LEU A 2 6.03 -24.03 7.25
C LEU A 2 6.58 -23.04 8.29
N VAL A 3 6.39 -23.33 9.58
CA VAL A 3 6.93 -22.51 10.69
C VAL A 3 8.46 -22.44 10.68
N ILE A 4 9.13 -23.55 10.31
CA ILE A 4 10.60 -23.64 10.26
C ILE A 4 11.13 -22.78 9.10
N PHE A 5 10.50 -22.86 7.92
CA PHE A 5 10.85 -21.99 6.79
C PHE A 5 10.58 -20.51 7.10
N GLY A 6 9.48 -20.18 7.79
CA GLY A 6 9.16 -18.82 8.20
C GLY A 6 10.20 -18.22 9.15
N LEU A 7 10.66 -18.99 10.14
CA LEU A 7 11.71 -18.58 11.07
C LEU A 7 13.05 -18.32 10.37
N ILE A 8 13.44 -19.21 9.46
CA ILE A 8 14.66 -19.04 8.65
C ILE A 8 14.57 -17.79 7.78
N LEU A 9 13.42 -17.54 7.16
CA LEU A 9 13.22 -16.38 6.29
C LEU A 9 13.27 -15.06 7.08
N VAL A 10 12.66 -15.01 8.26
CA VAL A 10 12.75 -13.84 9.16
C VAL A 10 14.18 -13.62 9.65
N ALA A 11 14.90 -14.68 10.04
CA ALA A 11 16.29 -14.59 10.45
C ALA A 11 17.20 -14.10 9.32
N LEU A 12 16.99 -14.58 8.09
CA LEU A 12 17.80 -14.18 6.93
C LEU A 12 17.54 -12.71 6.54
N ILE A 13 16.31 -12.24 6.61
CA ILE A 13 15.96 -10.83 6.38
C ILE A 13 16.53 -9.93 7.48
N ALA A 14 16.52 -10.37 8.74
CA ALA A 14 17.12 -9.62 9.84
C ALA A 14 18.65 -9.53 9.72
N ILE A 15 19.31 -10.64 9.36
CA ILE A 15 20.78 -10.70 9.22
C ILE A 15 21.26 -9.93 7.98
N VAL A 16 20.59 -10.09 6.83
CA VAL A 16 20.98 -9.44 5.57
C VAL A 16 20.50 -7.98 5.52
N GLY A 17 19.33 -7.69 6.10
CA GLY A 17 18.71 -6.37 6.04
C GLY A 17 19.13 -5.40 7.15
N GLY A 18 19.74 -5.88 8.24
CA GLY A 18 20.08 -5.06 9.41
C GLY A 18 18.88 -4.27 9.94
N ASP A 19 19.09 -3.04 10.43
CA ASP A 19 18.02 -2.15 10.92
C ASP A 19 16.94 -1.85 9.86
N ARG A 20 17.32 -1.82 8.58
CA ARG A 20 16.39 -1.52 7.47
C ARG A 20 15.50 -2.72 7.13
N GLY A 21 15.99 -3.95 7.34
CA GLY A 21 15.23 -5.18 7.13
C GLY A 21 14.05 -5.30 8.09
N VAL A 22 14.27 -4.96 9.36
CA VAL A 22 13.21 -4.98 10.39
C VAL A 22 12.14 -3.92 10.11
N MET A 23 12.55 -2.71 9.70
CA MET A 23 11.61 -1.63 9.33
C MET A 23 10.75 -2.00 8.10
N SER A 24 11.35 -2.71 7.13
CA SER A 24 10.62 -3.22 5.97
C SER A 24 9.59 -4.30 6.36
N LEU A 25 9.96 -5.23 7.24
CA LEU A 25 9.04 -6.26 7.74
C LEU A 25 7.83 -5.69 8.48
N ILE A 26 8.05 -4.67 9.32
CA ILE A 26 6.97 -3.99 10.04
C ILE A 26 6.05 -3.25 9.07
N ALA A 27 6.59 -2.54 8.08
CA ALA A 27 5.80 -1.88 7.05
C ALA A 27 5.00 -2.89 6.21
N LEU A 28 5.60 -4.03 5.87
CA LEU A 28 4.92 -5.12 5.16
C LEU A 28 3.75 -5.69 5.97
N ALA A 29 3.97 -5.97 7.25
CA ALA A 29 2.93 -6.45 8.16
C ALA A 29 1.79 -5.43 8.32
N GLY A 30 2.12 -4.14 8.44
CA GLY A 30 1.13 -3.05 8.49
C GLY A 30 0.29 -2.97 7.22
N ASN A 31 0.93 -3.03 6.05
CA ASN A 31 0.21 -3.05 4.77
C ASN A 31 -0.71 -4.26 4.64
N LEU A 32 -0.30 -5.43 5.14
CA LEU A 32 -1.11 -6.64 5.11
C LEU A 32 -2.37 -6.50 5.97
N LEU A 33 -2.24 -5.93 7.18
CA LEU A 33 -3.38 -5.66 8.06
C LEU A 33 -4.37 -4.68 7.40
N ILE A 34 -3.85 -3.62 6.80
CA ILE A 34 -4.66 -2.63 6.09
C ILE A 34 -5.38 -3.25 4.89
N LEU A 35 -4.71 -4.13 4.14
CA LEU A 35 -5.32 -4.90 3.07
C LEU A 35 -6.47 -5.79 3.58
N CYS A 36 -6.29 -6.45 4.72
CA CYS A 36 -7.37 -7.24 5.35
C CYS A 36 -8.59 -6.36 5.71
N ILE A 37 -8.36 -5.17 6.26
CA ILE A 37 -9.44 -4.21 6.57
C ILE A 37 -10.17 -3.78 5.29
N ALA A 38 -9.45 -3.55 4.19
CA ALA A 38 -10.08 -3.17 2.93
C ALA A 38 -10.95 -4.27 2.34
N ILE A 39 -10.49 -5.53 2.38
CA ILE A 39 -11.30 -6.67 1.95
C ILE A 39 -12.58 -6.75 2.78
N TRP A 40 -12.50 -6.51 4.09
CA TRP A 40 -13.67 -6.45 4.97
C TRP A 40 -14.61 -5.28 4.62
N LEU A 41 -14.08 -4.09 4.32
CA LEU A 41 -14.87 -2.93 3.89
C LEU A 41 -15.59 -3.19 2.56
N ILE A 42 -14.93 -3.83 1.60
CA ILE A 42 -15.51 -4.19 0.31
C ILE A 42 -16.62 -5.22 0.49
N ALA A 43 -16.41 -6.22 1.36
CA ALA A 43 -17.43 -7.20 1.71
C ALA A 43 -18.67 -6.58 2.40
N SER A 44 -18.51 -5.43 3.06
CA SER A 44 -19.60 -4.65 3.68
C SER A 44 -20.45 -3.86 2.65
N GLY A 45 -20.12 -3.95 1.36
CA GLY A 45 -20.87 -3.28 0.28
C GLY A 45 -20.49 -1.83 0.03
N VAL A 46 -19.38 -1.34 0.63
CA VAL A 46 -18.84 -0.02 0.31
C VAL A 46 -18.28 -0.04 -1.12
N PRO A 47 -18.53 1.00 -1.94
CA PRO A 47 -17.98 1.07 -3.30
C PRO A 47 -16.45 0.94 -3.28
N VAL A 48 -15.94 0.04 -4.12
CA VAL A 48 -14.51 -0.32 -4.21
C VAL A 48 -13.62 0.89 -4.51
N PHE A 49 -14.11 1.84 -5.30
CA PHE A 49 -13.32 2.96 -5.82
C PHE A 49 -12.74 3.87 -4.71
N PRO A 50 -13.54 4.49 -3.83
CA PRO A 50 -13.00 5.33 -2.76
C PRO A 50 -12.18 4.54 -1.73
N VAL A 51 -12.57 3.29 -1.45
CA VAL A 51 -11.84 2.43 -0.50
C VAL A 51 -10.42 2.19 -0.98
N THR A 52 -10.26 1.82 -2.25
CA THR A 52 -8.94 1.51 -2.83
C THR A 52 -8.04 2.76 -2.91
N ILE A 53 -8.62 3.91 -3.24
CA ILE A 53 -7.91 5.19 -3.26
C ILE A 53 -7.40 5.56 -1.86
N CYS A 54 -8.26 5.58 -0.84
CA CYS A 54 -7.83 5.88 0.53
C CYS A 54 -6.78 4.89 1.02
N LEU A 55 -6.98 3.61 0.77
CA LEU A 55 -6.08 2.56 1.26
C LEU A 55 -4.70 2.64 0.59
N SER A 56 -4.66 2.85 -0.72
CA SER A 56 -3.40 2.98 -1.47
C SER A 56 -2.55 4.13 -0.96
N VAL A 57 -3.16 5.27 -0.62
CA VAL A 57 -2.46 6.42 -0.03
C VAL A 57 -1.88 6.06 1.34
N VAL A 58 -2.65 5.39 2.21
CA VAL A 58 -2.19 4.99 3.55
C VAL A 58 -1.05 3.96 3.47
N ILE A 59 -1.20 2.94 2.63
CA ILE A 59 -0.18 1.92 2.36
C ILE A 59 1.09 2.58 1.83
N CYS A 60 0.97 3.50 0.87
CA CYS A 60 2.11 4.21 0.29
C CYS A 60 2.82 5.07 1.36
N CYS A 61 2.06 5.76 2.22
CA CYS A 61 2.61 6.50 3.35
C CYS A 61 3.40 5.61 4.31
N ILE A 62 2.83 4.48 4.73
CA ILE A 62 3.50 3.57 5.66
C ILE A 62 4.75 2.99 5.00
N THR A 63 4.66 2.50 3.77
CA THR A 63 5.79 1.85 3.11
C THR A 63 6.93 2.83 2.85
N LEU A 64 6.64 4.04 2.37
CA LEU A 64 7.69 5.00 2.04
C LEU A 64 8.22 5.73 3.28
N PHE A 65 7.37 6.26 4.17
CA PHE A 65 7.85 7.03 5.33
C PHE A 65 8.42 6.14 6.42
N TYR A 66 7.90 4.93 6.62
CA TYR A 66 8.40 4.02 7.65
C TYR A 66 9.71 3.33 7.22
N GLN A 67 9.90 3.04 5.93
CA GLN A 67 11.17 2.45 5.46
C GLN A 67 12.25 3.49 5.12
N ASN A 68 11.90 4.66 4.57
CA ASN A 68 12.88 5.65 4.12
C ASN A 68 13.00 6.90 5.01
N GLY A 69 12.13 7.08 6.02
CA GLY A 69 12.03 8.32 6.78
C GLY A 69 11.45 9.48 5.96
N ILE A 70 11.29 10.67 6.58
CA ILE A 70 10.90 11.90 5.88
C ILE A 70 12.08 12.36 5.01
N ASN A 71 12.08 11.93 3.76
CA ASN A 71 13.08 12.27 2.77
C ASN A 71 12.42 12.85 1.51
N ARG A 72 13.13 13.72 0.77
CA ARG A 72 12.58 14.34 -0.47
C ARG A 72 12.15 13.31 -1.52
N LYS A 73 12.74 12.11 -1.52
CA LYS A 73 12.35 11.00 -2.41
C LYS A 73 10.98 10.41 -2.06
N THR A 74 10.62 10.40 -0.78
CA THR A 74 9.30 9.95 -0.32
C THR A 74 8.22 10.94 -0.72
N LEU A 75 8.51 12.25 -0.62
CA LEU A 75 7.60 13.29 -1.09
C LEU A 75 7.33 13.20 -2.60
N SER A 76 8.35 12.95 -3.43
CA SER A 76 8.12 12.78 -4.88
C SER A 76 7.25 11.57 -5.20
N ALA A 77 7.44 10.45 -4.49
CA ALA A 77 6.62 9.26 -4.68
C ALA A 77 5.17 9.47 -4.21
N PHE A 78 4.98 10.19 -3.10
CA PHE A 78 3.65 10.60 -2.64
C PHE A 78 2.94 11.51 -3.66
N THR A 79 3.64 12.50 -4.21
CA THR A 79 3.11 13.38 -5.26
C THR A 79 2.74 12.58 -6.52
N ALA A 80 3.53 11.60 -6.91
CA ALA A 80 3.21 10.73 -8.05
C ALA A 80 1.90 9.96 -7.82
N VAL A 81 1.69 9.39 -6.63
CA VAL A 81 0.44 8.68 -6.27
C VAL A 81 -0.76 9.63 -6.25
N LEU A 82 -0.59 10.86 -5.76
CA LEU A 82 -1.65 11.87 -5.78
C LEU A 82 -2.07 12.21 -7.22
N ILE A 83 -1.10 12.36 -8.13
CA ILE A 83 -1.34 12.64 -9.55
C ILE A 83 -2.03 11.46 -10.23
N THR A 84 -1.60 10.22 -9.98
CA THR A 84 -2.24 9.04 -10.60
C THR A 84 -3.69 8.86 -10.14
N ILE A 85 -3.99 9.15 -8.87
CA ILE A 85 -5.37 9.15 -8.35
C ILE A 85 -6.22 10.19 -9.07
N PHE A 86 -5.68 11.39 -9.31
CA PHE A 86 -6.38 12.45 -10.01
C PHE A 86 -6.69 12.08 -11.47
N ILE A 87 -5.74 11.44 -12.15
CA ILE A 87 -5.93 10.92 -13.51
C ILE A 87 -6.96 9.79 -13.53
N LEU A 88 -6.91 8.85 -12.58
CA LEU A 88 -7.87 7.76 -12.46
C LEU A 88 -9.30 8.27 -12.25
N PHE A 89 -9.49 9.30 -11.44
CA PHE A 89 -10.79 9.93 -11.26
C PHE A 89 -11.34 10.48 -12.58
N PHE A 90 -10.47 11.11 -13.38
CA PHE A 90 -10.86 11.67 -14.68
C PHE A 90 -11.16 10.58 -15.72
N ALA A 91 -10.34 9.53 -15.77
CA ALA A 91 -10.53 8.39 -16.67
C ALA A 91 -11.86 7.66 -16.37
N ILE A 92 -12.11 7.31 -15.11
CA ILE A 92 -13.36 6.64 -14.70
C ILE A 92 -14.57 7.54 -14.97
N GLY A 93 -14.46 8.86 -14.75
CA GLY A 93 -15.51 9.82 -15.09
C GLY A 93 -15.81 9.86 -16.59
N ILE A 94 -14.78 9.81 -17.44
CA ILE A 94 -14.92 9.73 -18.90
C ILE A 94 -15.51 8.38 -19.34
N ASP A 95 -15.00 7.26 -18.84
CA ASP A 95 -15.51 5.92 -19.16
C ASP A 95 -16.99 5.76 -18.78
N CYS A 96 -17.38 6.27 -17.61
CA CYS A 96 -18.78 6.26 -17.17
C CYS A 96 -19.69 7.12 -18.08
N PHE A 97 -19.18 8.25 -18.58
CA PHE A 97 -19.89 9.10 -19.54
C PHE A 97 -20.01 8.45 -20.92
N TYR A 98 -18.96 7.78 -21.41
CA TYR A 98 -18.94 7.08 -22.69
C TYR A 98 -19.83 5.83 -22.72
N PHE A 99 -20.01 5.14 -21.58
CA PHE A 99 -20.89 3.96 -21.48
C PHE A 99 -22.38 4.32 -21.37
N THR A 100 -22.70 5.56 -21.02
CA THR A 100 -24.09 6.05 -20.86
C THR A 100 -24.70 6.62 -22.16
N LEU A 101 -23.89 6.79 -23.21
CA LEU A 101 -24.28 7.39 -24.50
C LEU A 101 -24.36 6.34 -25.61
#